data_AF-A0A0A1VTE6-F1
#
_entry.id   AF-A0A0A1VTE6-F1
#
_cell.length_a   1.000
_cell.length_b   1.000
_cell.length_c   1.000
_cell.angle_alpha   90.00
_cell.angle_beta   90.00
_cell.angle_gamma   90.00
#
_symmetry.space_group_name_H-M   'P 1'
#
loop_
_entity.id
_entity.type
_entity.pdbx_description
1 polymer ?
#
loop_
_entity_poly.entity_id
_entity_poly.type
_entity_poly.pdbx_seq_one_letter_code
_entity_poly.pdbx_strand_id
1 'polypeptide(L)'
;MSCTEDEGSHFQNAVKLLKFSHRDRLWEIPDLLKQLVQLEKQLGRYCKTFFLDHAQEQLRFPTNFNAVISQIILAQFGLAKYPEQIQNLWQWKLARWDFVP
;
A
#
# COMPACT_ATOMS: atom_id res chain seq x y z
N MET A 1 1.65 3.00 21.53
CA MET A 1 1.82 2.97 20.07
C MET A 1 1.12 1.74 19.54
N SER A 2 0.19 1.95 18.63
CA SER A 2 -0.42 0.85 17.87
C SER A 2 0.52 0.40 16.75
N CYS A 3 0.40 -0.84 16.29
CA CYS A 3 1.21 -1.41 15.19
C CYS A 3 1.20 -0.50 13.94
N THR A 4 0.06 0.10 13.63
CA THR A 4 -0.12 0.99 12.47
C THR A 4 0.69 2.29 12.57
N GLU A 5 0.84 2.85 13.78
CA GLU A 5 1.64 4.06 14.00
C GLU A 5 3.14 3.77 13.86
N ASP A 6 3.57 2.58 14.28
CA ASP A 6 4.97 2.15 14.20
C ASP A 6 5.40 1.89 12.75
N GLU A 7 4.57 1.19 11.98
CA GLU A 7 4.83 0.96 10.55
C GLU A 7 4.85 2.26 9.73
N GLY A 8 4.03 3.25 10.11
CA GLY A 8 4.07 4.59 9.53
C GLY A 8 5.42 5.28 9.79
N SER A 9 5.96 5.16 11.01
CA SER A 9 7.27 5.68 11.40
C SER A 9 8.41 4.98 10.63
N HIS A 10 8.37 3.64 10.55
CA HIS A 10 9.33 2.86 9.79
C HIS A 10 9.38 3.27 8.32
N PHE A 11 8.21 3.41 7.69
CA PHE A 11 8.12 3.86 6.30
C PHE A 11 8.71 5.27 6.12
N GLN A 12 8.37 6.23 6.99
CA GLN A 12 8.92 7.58 6.93
C GLN A 12 10.45 7.61 7.08
N ASN A 13 11.00 6.76 7.95
CA ASN A 13 12.44 6.63 8.11
C ASN A 13 13.09 6.04 6.85
N ALA A 14 12.50 4.99 6.26
CA ALA A 14 12.98 4.41 5.00
C ALA A 14 12.97 5.42 3.85
N VAL A 15 11.90 6.22 3.71
CA VAL A 15 11.82 7.27 2.68
C VAL A 15 12.93 8.30 2.86
N LYS A 16 13.17 8.77 4.09
CA LYS A 16 14.25 9.73 4.39
C LYS A 16 15.62 9.16 4.04
N LEU A 17 15.91 7.92 4.46
CA LEU A 17 17.18 7.25 4.19
C LEU A 17 17.40 7.07 2.68
N LEU A 18 16.40 6.60 1.95
CA LEU A 18 16.52 6.38 0.50
C LEU A 18 16.70 7.70 -0.25
N LYS A 19 15.97 8.76 0.11
CA LYS A 19 16.15 10.08 -0.50
C LYS A 19 17.52 10.70 -0.25
N PHE A 20 18.09 10.46 0.93
CA PHE A 20 19.36 11.05 1.34
C PHE A 20 20.56 10.23 0.84
N SER A 21 20.52 8.92 1.03
CA SER A 21 21.65 8.02 0.77
C SER A 21 21.66 7.37 -0.60
N HIS A 22 20.50 7.29 -1.28
CA HIS A 22 20.34 6.55 -2.55
C HIS A 22 19.49 7.32 -3.56
N ARG A 23 19.69 8.64 -3.64
CA ARG A 23 18.92 9.53 -4.52
C ARG A 23 19.04 9.13 -6.00
N ASP A 24 20.17 8.58 -6.37
CA ASP A 24 20.52 8.06 -7.70
C ASP A 24 19.70 6.84 -8.12
N ARG A 25 19.04 6.15 -7.18
CA ARG A 25 18.26 4.93 -7.42
C ARG A 25 16.76 5.12 -7.28
N LEU A 26 16.29 6.34 -6.99
CA LEU A 26 14.85 6.60 -6.80
C LEU A 26 14.01 6.26 -8.04
N TRP A 27 14.61 6.33 -9.24
CA TRP A 27 13.95 5.97 -10.49
C TRP A 27 13.63 4.47 -10.62
N GLU A 28 14.22 3.60 -9.79
CA GLU A 28 13.93 2.16 -9.76
C GLU A 28 12.62 1.85 -9.00
N ILE A 29 12.17 2.76 -8.13
CA ILE A 29 11.02 2.56 -7.24
C ILE A 29 9.71 2.29 -8.02
N PRO A 30 9.38 2.99 -9.12
CA PRO A 30 8.19 2.68 -9.91
C PRO A 30 8.16 1.25 -10.45
N ASP A 31 9.29 0.77 -10.97
CA ASP A 31 9.37 -0.59 -11.53
C ASP A 31 9.29 -1.65 -10.44
N LEU A 32 9.94 -1.41 -9.28
CA LEU A 32 9.83 -2.28 -8.12
C LEU A 32 8.37 -2.39 -7.63
N LEU A 33 7.65 -1.27 -7.51
CA LEU A 33 6.23 -1.27 -7.11
C LEU A 33 5.36 -2.05 -8.11
N LYS A 34 5.62 -1.90 -9.41
CA LYS A 34 4.89 -2.65 -10.45
C LYS A 34 5.11 -4.16 -10.32
N GLN A 35 6.35 -4.58 -10.07
CA GLN A 35 6.70 -5.98 -9.84
C GLN A 35 6.02 -6.53 -8.58
N LEU A 36 6.00 -5.76 -7.48
CA LEU A 36 5.32 -6.15 -6.24
C LEU A 36 3.81 -6.33 -6.45
N VAL A 37 3.15 -5.39 -7.11
CA VAL A 37 1.71 -5.51 -7.42
C VAL A 37 1.42 -6.72 -8.31
N GLN A 38 2.30 -7.02 -9.26
CA GLN A 38 2.16 -8.21 -10.11
C GLN A 38 2.35 -9.50 -9.31
N LEU A 39 3.35 -9.55 -8.44
CA LEU A 39 3.61 -10.69 -7.55
C LEU A 39 2.40 -10.95 -6.65
N GLU A 40 1.80 -9.92 -6.06
CA GLU A 40 0.59 -10.07 -5.25
C GLU A 40 -0.59 -10.64 -6.01
N LYS A 41 -0.83 -10.17 -7.24
CA LYS A 41 -1.88 -10.71 -8.11
C LYS A 41 -1.67 -12.19 -8.42
N GLN A 42 -0.41 -12.61 -8.59
CA GLN A 42 -0.06 -14.01 -8.84
C GLN A 42 -0.16 -14.88 -7.60
N LEU A 43 0.05 -14.30 -6.41
CA LEU A 43 0.08 -15.03 -5.15
C LEU A 43 -1.28 -15.57 -4.71
N GLY A 44 -2.41 -15.03 -5.21
CA GLY A 44 -3.78 -15.59 -5.26
C GLY A 44 -4.46 -16.07 -3.94
N ARG A 45 -3.71 -16.73 -3.05
CA ARG A 45 -4.11 -17.38 -1.80
C ARG A 45 -3.02 -17.34 -0.71
N TYR A 46 -1.88 -16.67 -0.93
CA TYR A 46 -0.88 -16.56 0.13
C TYR A 46 -1.37 -15.60 1.22
N CYS A 47 -1.50 -16.12 2.44
CA CYS A 47 -1.95 -15.38 3.62
C CYS A 47 -0.96 -14.31 4.12
N LYS A 48 0.12 -14.05 3.39
CA LYS A 48 1.14 -13.04 3.68
C LYS A 48 1.48 -12.31 2.38
N THR A 49 0.80 -11.20 2.09
CA THR A 49 1.15 -10.34 0.94
C THR A 49 1.96 -9.14 1.41
N PHE A 50 2.62 -8.43 0.49
CA PHE A 50 3.63 -7.41 0.81
C PHE A 50 3.01 -6.06 1.20
N PHE A 51 1.91 -5.69 0.56
CA PHE A 51 1.10 -4.52 0.89
C PHE A 51 0.02 -4.87 1.94
N LEU A 52 -0.45 -6.12 1.95
CA LEU A 52 -1.50 -6.59 2.82
C LEU A 52 -1.08 -7.91 3.49
N ASP A 53 -0.75 -7.89 4.78
CA ASP A 53 -1.16 -9.07 5.55
C ASP A 53 -2.70 -9.13 5.44
N HIS A 54 -3.29 -10.32 5.57
CA HIS A 54 -4.74 -10.56 5.51
C HIS A 54 -5.29 -11.10 4.17
N ALA A 55 -5.26 -12.43 4.12
CA ALA A 55 -6.35 -13.24 3.55
C ALA A 55 -7.77 -12.88 4.08
N GLN A 56 -7.90 -11.95 5.03
CA GLN A 56 -9.16 -11.46 5.62
C GLN A 56 -9.56 -10.03 5.18
N GLU A 57 -8.70 -9.26 4.51
CA GLU A 57 -8.97 -7.84 4.15
C GLU A 57 -9.05 -7.54 2.66
N GLN A 58 -8.91 -8.55 1.78
CA GLN A 58 -9.20 -8.36 0.34
C GLN A 58 -10.63 -7.89 0.08
N LEU A 59 -11.57 -8.23 0.97
CA LEU A 59 -12.95 -7.74 0.97
C LEU A 59 -13.14 -6.52 1.89
N ARG A 60 -12.08 -5.87 2.39
CA ARG A 60 -12.16 -4.63 3.18
C ARG A 60 -11.64 -3.41 2.45
N PHE A 61 -10.96 -3.61 1.33
CA PHE A 61 -10.37 -2.54 0.55
C PHE A 61 -10.93 -2.54 -0.88
N PRO A 62 -11.04 -1.35 -1.50
CA PRO A 62 -11.50 -1.26 -2.87
C PRO A 62 -10.47 -1.88 -3.83
N THR A 63 -10.92 -2.32 -5.00
CA THR A 63 -10.08 -3.00 -6.00
C THR A 63 -8.90 -2.15 -6.51
N ASN A 64 -8.96 -0.84 -6.32
CA ASN A 64 -7.89 0.10 -6.65
C ASN A 64 -6.91 0.37 -5.48
N PHE A 65 -7.05 -0.29 -4.32
CA PHE A 65 -6.23 -0.04 -3.12
C PHE A 65 -4.73 -0.05 -3.43
N ASN A 66 -4.22 -1.12 -4.04
CA ASN A 66 -2.81 -1.24 -4.39
C ASN A 66 -2.33 -0.12 -5.33
N ALA A 67 -3.19 0.34 -6.24
CA ALA A 67 -2.87 1.44 -7.14
C ALA A 67 -2.78 2.78 -6.37
N VAL A 68 -3.72 3.04 -5.46
CA VAL A 68 -3.72 4.26 -4.64
C VAL A 68 -2.55 4.26 -3.65
N ILE A 69 -2.26 3.14 -2.98
CA ILE A 69 -1.10 3.01 -2.09
C ILE A 69 0.21 3.18 -2.86
N SER A 70 0.36 2.55 -4.03
CA SER A 70 1.54 2.74 -4.89
C SER A 70 1.73 4.22 -5.25
N GLN A 71 0.65 4.92 -5.57
CA GLN A 71 0.70 6.35 -5.89
C GLN A 71 1.10 7.21 -4.68
N ILE A 72 0.64 6.86 -3.47
CA ILE A 72 1.07 7.52 -2.22
C ILE A 72 2.56 7.31 -1.99
N ILE A 73 3.06 6.08 -2.15
CA ILE A 73 4.49 5.77 -2.00
C ILE A 73 5.32 6.59 -2.99
N LEU A 74 4.93 6.60 -4.28
CA LEU A 74 5.61 7.40 -5.29
C LEU A 74 5.57 8.90 -4.98
N ALA A 75 4.45 9.41 -4.48
CA ALA A 75 4.34 10.82 -4.07
C ALA A 75 5.24 11.15 -2.88
N GLN A 76 5.40 10.22 -1.93
CA GLN A 76 6.34 10.36 -0.82
C GLN A 76 7.79 10.41 -1.31
N PHE A 77 8.13 9.78 -2.43
CA PHE A 77 9.43 9.93 -3.09
C PHE A 77 9.56 11.16 -4.00
N GLY A 78 8.47 11.91 -4.23
CA GLY A 78 8.44 13.04 -5.19
C GLY A 78 8.35 12.60 -6.65
N LEU A 79 7.96 11.36 -6.91
CA LEU A 79 7.87 10.73 -8.24
C LEU A 79 6.45 10.75 -8.81
N ALA A 80 5.45 11.06 -7.99
CA ALA A 80 4.06 11.19 -8.40
C ALA A 80 3.36 12.30 -7.61
N LYS A 81 2.15 12.66 -8.04
CA LYS A 81 1.23 13.49 -7.25
C LYS A 81 0.44 12.60 -6.28
N TYR A 82 0.10 13.14 -5.12
CA TYR A 82 -0.80 12.45 -4.18
C TYR A 82 -2.15 12.15 -4.84
N PRO A 83 -2.72 10.95 -4.63
CA PRO A 83 -4.01 10.61 -5.20
C PRO A 83 -5.15 11.36 -4.50
N GLU A 84 -6.03 11.97 -5.28
CA GLU A 84 -7.26 12.60 -4.77
C GLU A 84 -8.21 11.56 -4.14
N GLN A 85 -8.15 10.32 -4.62
CA GLN A 85 -9.00 9.20 -4.23
C GLN A 85 -8.66 8.61 -2.85
N ILE A 86 -7.66 9.16 -2.14
CA ILE A 86 -7.23 8.65 -0.83
C ILE A 86 -8.37 8.62 0.19
N GLN A 87 -9.31 9.57 0.08
CA GLN A 87 -10.49 9.66 0.97
C GLN A 87 -11.40 8.44 0.83
N ASN A 88 -11.47 7.84 -0.36
CA ASN A 88 -12.32 6.70 -0.64
C ASN A 88 -11.73 5.37 -0.10
N LEU A 89 -10.43 5.32 0.19
CA LEU A 89 -9.81 4.16 0.83
C LEU A 89 -10.30 3.98 2.27
N TRP A 90 -10.47 5.08 3.00
CA TRP A 90 -10.82 5.08 4.43
C TRP A 90 -12.32 5.05 4.70
N GLN A 91 -13.14 5.29 3.68
CA GLN A 91 -14.60 5.23 3.77
C GLN A 91 -15.16 3.83 3.53
N TRP A 92 -14.34 2.89 3.06
CA TRP A 92 -14.77 1.54 2.79
C TRP A 92 -15.02 0.78 4.11
N LYS A 93 -16.30 0.67 4.50
CA LYS A 93 -16.77 -0.23 5.55
C LYS A 93 -17.44 -1.41 4.86
N LEU A 94 -17.20 -2.62 5.36
CA LEU A 94 -17.97 -3.82 5.01
C LEU A 94 -19.45 -3.43 5.00
N ALA A 95 -20.09 -3.48 3.82
CA ALA A 95 -21.54 -3.58 3.77
C ALA A 95 -21.90 -4.76 4.66
N ARG A 96 -22.77 -4.50 5.65
CA ARG A 96 -23.14 -5.42 6.73
C ARG A 96 -23.11 -6.87 6.23
N TRP A 97 -22.26 -7.67 6.83
CA TRP A 97 -22.49 -9.11 6.85
C TRP A 97 -23.76 -9.30 7.67
N ASP A 98 -24.91 -9.30 6.99
CA ASP A 98 -26.11 -9.89 7.55
C ASP A 98 -25.76 -11.36 7.75
N PHE A 99 -25.49 -11.73 9.00
CA PHE A 99 -25.44 -13.11 9.44
C PHE A 99 -26.79 -13.73 9.04
N VAL A 100 -26.80 -14.49 7.95
CA VAL A 100 -27.92 -15.39 7.69
C VAL A 100 -27.77 -16.51 8.73
N PRO A 101 -28.77 -16.69 9.62
CA PRO A 101 -28.67 -17.55 10.80
C PRO A 101 -28.45 -19.03 10.46
#